data_AF-A0A8J3YCA0-F1
#
_entry.id   AF-A0A8J3YCA0-F1
#
_cell.length_a   1.000
_cell.length_b   1.000
_cell.length_c   1.000
_cell.angle_alpha   90.00
_cell.angle_beta   90.00
_cell.angle_gamma   90.00
#
_symmetry.space_group_name_H-M   'P 1'
#
loop_
_entity.id
_entity.type
_entity.pdbx_description
1 polymer ?
#
loop_
_entity_poly.entity_id
_entity_poly.type
_entity_poly.pdbx_seq_one_letter_code
_entity_poly.pdbx_strand_id
1 'polypeptide(L)'
;MRKAIKSKIAQGMLALGCASGLVLAAGAPAMAIPGPPWHAYEGSDYAVVLAGKRYVGVCDMERDGNGVYGQFWLHGGTDWSPRISDPNGSAGGCGNHTFPADVRYFKICEKDAGEPTCRTEFVD
;
A
#
# COMPACT_ATOMS: atom_id res chain seq x y z
N MET A 1 -39.91 17.15 -72.08
CA MET A 1 -38.52 17.63 -72.26
C MET A 1 -37.68 17.12 -71.10
N ARG A 2 -36.61 16.35 -71.39
CA ARG A 2 -35.67 15.80 -70.41
C ARG A 2 -34.52 16.79 -70.21
N LYS A 3 -34.03 16.96 -68.99
CA LYS A 3 -32.61 17.29 -68.75
C LYS A 3 -32.11 16.57 -67.50
N ALA A 4 -30.97 15.94 -67.67
CA ALA A 4 -30.32 15.05 -66.72
C ALA A 4 -28.98 15.66 -66.25
N ILE A 5 -28.70 15.45 -64.96
CA ILE A 5 -27.42 15.05 -64.31
C ILE A 5 -26.19 15.95 -64.53
N LYS A 6 -25.53 16.35 -63.42
CA LYS A 6 -24.12 15.98 -63.13
C LYS A 6 -23.70 16.25 -61.68
N SER A 7 -23.07 15.21 -61.14
CA SER A 7 -22.44 15.02 -59.83
C SER A 7 -21.01 15.56 -59.78
N LYS A 8 -20.56 16.04 -58.60
CA LYS A 8 -19.16 16.08 -58.07
C LYS A 8 -19.29 16.16 -56.53
N ILE A 9 -19.13 15.11 -55.73
CA ILE A 9 -17.93 14.38 -55.24
C ILE A 9 -16.89 15.27 -54.52
N ALA A 10 -16.61 14.86 -53.26
CA ALA A 10 -15.37 15.01 -52.47
C ALA A 10 -15.03 16.41 -51.93
N GLN A 11 -14.36 16.61 -50.78
CA GLN A 11 -13.75 15.77 -49.74
C GLN A 11 -13.36 16.76 -48.62
N GLY A 12 -13.31 16.33 -47.37
CA GLY A 12 -12.79 17.17 -46.28
C GLY A 12 -12.85 16.50 -44.92
N MET A 13 -12.17 15.35 -44.77
CA MET A 13 -11.89 14.74 -43.47
C MET A 13 -11.00 15.70 -42.67
N LEU A 14 -11.48 16.21 -41.54
CA LEU A 14 -10.62 16.76 -40.49
C LEU A 14 -10.45 15.66 -39.43
N ALA A 15 -9.39 14.85 -39.61
CA ALA A 15 -8.91 13.95 -38.59
C ALA A 15 -8.23 14.80 -37.49
N LEU A 16 -8.92 15.01 -36.36
CA LEU A 16 -8.33 15.64 -35.19
C LEU A 16 -7.49 14.59 -34.47
N GLY A 17 -6.17 14.72 -34.61
CA GLY A 17 -5.17 13.75 -34.20
C GLY A 17 -5.19 13.42 -32.71
N CYS A 18 -4.96 12.14 -32.42
CA CYS A 18 -4.63 11.61 -31.11
C CYS A 18 -3.41 12.32 -30.53
N ALA A 19 -3.61 13.23 -29.58
CA ALA A 19 -2.54 13.65 -28.69
C ALA A 19 -2.36 12.59 -27.60
N SER A 20 -1.60 11.54 -27.90
CA SER A 20 -1.09 10.61 -26.90
C SER A 20 -0.06 11.35 -26.04
N GLY A 21 -0.54 12.05 -25.02
CA GLY A 21 0.30 12.61 -23.96
C GLY A 21 0.85 11.47 -23.11
N LEU A 22 1.99 10.91 -23.50
CA LEU A 22 2.78 10.05 -22.64
C LEU A 22 3.33 10.92 -21.50
N VAL A 23 2.62 10.94 -20.38
CA VAL A 23 3.14 11.51 -19.14
C VAL A 23 4.28 10.60 -18.69
N LEU A 24 5.52 11.01 -18.94
CA LEU A 24 6.66 10.46 -18.23
C LEU A 24 6.49 10.86 -16.76
N ALA A 25 5.89 9.97 -15.98
CA ALA A 25 5.97 10.04 -14.53
C ALA A 25 7.47 10.08 -14.18
N ALA A 26 7.95 11.21 -13.69
CA ALA A 26 9.28 11.33 -13.14
C ALA A 26 9.37 10.31 -11.99
N GLY A 27 10.04 9.18 -12.24
CA GLY A 27 10.30 8.18 -11.23
C GLY A 27 11.14 8.84 -10.15
N ALA A 28 10.56 9.08 -8.98
CA ALA A 28 11.34 9.38 -7.79
C ALA A 28 12.33 8.22 -7.59
N PRO A 29 13.57 8.49 -7.14
CA PRO A 29 14.50 7.41 -6.84
C PRO A 29 13.85 6.48 -5.81
N ALA A 30 13.70 5.20 -6.17
CA ALA A 30 13.37 4.17 -5.20
C ALA A 30 14.56 4.10 -4.24
N MET A 31 14.42 4.70 -3.07
CA MET A 31 15.40 4.53 -2.00
C MET A 31 15.44 3.05 -1.65
N ALA A 32 16.47 2.35 -2.10
CA ALA A 32 16.71 0.98 -1.69
C ALA A 32 17.01 1.00 -0.19
N ILE A 33 16.06 0.50 0.61
CA ILE A 33 16.31 0.26 2.03
C ILE A 33 17.22 -0.96 2.06
N PRO A 34 18.47 -0.84 2.56
CA PRO A 34 19.43 -1.94 2.50
C PRO A 34 19.00 -3.08 3.43
N GLY A 35 18.64 -4.22 2.85
CA GLY A 35 18.32 -5.48 3.55
C GLY A 35 16.88 -5.96 3.35
N PRO A 36 16.59 -7.24 3.62
CA PRO A 36 15.21 -7.74 3.61
C PRO A 36 14.41 -7.15 4.77
N PRO A 37 13.10 -6.91 4.60
CA PRO A 37 12.22 -6.55 5.69
C PRO A 37 11.91 -7.76 6.59
N TRP A 38 11.49 -7.50 7.84
CA TRP A 38 10.92 -8.50 8.74
C TRP A 38 9.40 -8.46 8.67
N HIS A 39 8.76 -9.61 8.55
CA HIS A 39 7.31 -9.74 8.47
C HIS A 39 6.77 -10.64 9.57
N ALA A 40 5.65 -10.24 10.17
CA ALA A 40 4.81 -11.09 11.00
C ALA A 40 3.44 -11.16 10.35
N TYR A 41 2.85 -12.36 10.31
CA TYR A 41 1.54 -12.60 9.71
C TYR A 41 0.57 -13.13 10.76
N GLU A 42 -0.68 -12.69 10.72
CA GLU A 42 -1.82 -13.38 11.33
C GLU A 42 -2.85 -13.57 10.22
N GLY A 43 -3.17 -14.82 9.90
CA GLY A 43 -3.90 -15.11 8.66
C GLY A 43 -3.18 -14.56 7.43
N SER A 44 -3.89 -13.73 6.65
CA SER A 44 -3.38 -13.01 5.49
C SER A 44 -2.88 -11.60 5.83
N ASP A 45 -3.14 -11.11 7.04
CA ASP A 45 -2.73 -9.80 7.51
C ASP A 45 -1.24 -9.78 7.82
N TYR A 46 -0.63 -8.59 7.78
CA TYR A 46 0.78 -8.49 8.14
C TYR A 46 1.16 -7.19 8.83
N ALA A 47 2.15 -7.31 9.70
CA ALA A 47 3.01 -6.20 10.10
C ALA A 47 4.39 -6.38 9.45
N VAL A 48 5.01 -5.27 9.07
CA VAL A 48 6.34 -5.25 8.47
C VAL A 48 7.23 -4.21 9.18
N VAL A 49 8.49 -4.56 9.39
CA VAL A 49 9.56 -3.64 9.75
C VAL A 49 10.54 -3.61 8.59
N LEU A 50 10.80 -2.43 8.01
CA LEU A 50 11.76 -2.33 6.90
C LEU A 50 13.20 -2.38 7.44
N ALA A 51 14.17 -2.69 6.57
CA ALA A 51 15.54 -2.99 7.00
C ALA A 51 16.27 -1.88 7.79
N GLY A 52 15.79 -0.63 7.70
CA GLY A 52 16.23 0.47 8.58
C GLY A 52 15.70 0.39 10.02
N LYS A 53 14.97 -0.67 10.38
CA LYS A 53 14.39 -1.00 11.70
C LYS A 53 13.44 0.03 12.31
N ARG A 54 13.13 1.12 11.63
CA ARG A 54 12.32 2.24 12.18
C ARG A 54 11.01 2.45 11.47
N TYR A 55 11.00 2.24 10.16
CA TYR A 55 9.77 2.31 9.38
C TYR A 55 9.00 1.00 9.54
N VAL A 56 7.71 1.13 9.85
CA VAL A 56 6.80 0.01 10.03
C VAL A 56 5.55 0.18 9.18
N GLY A 57 4.97 -0.95 8.77
CA GLY A 57 3.68 -1.01 8.10
C GLY A 57 2.80 -2.07 8.74
N VAL A 58 1.48 -1.88 8.68
CA VAL A 58 0.45 -2.79 9.17
C VAL A 58 -0.68 -2.78 8.15
N CYS A 59 -1.00 -3.93 7.57
CA CYS A 59 -1.99 -4.06 6.52
C CYS A 59 -3.00 -5.15 6.88
N ASP A 60 -4.27 -4.80 6.74
CA ASP A 60 -5.38 -5.74 6.68
C ASP A 60 -5.52 -6.22 5.24
N MET A 61 -5.47 -7.53 5.03
CA MET A 61 -5.57 -8.14 3.71
C MET A 61 -6.85 -8.95 3.53
N GLU A 62 -7.71 -9.00 4.55
CA GLU A 62 -8.86 -9.89 4.64
C GLU A 62 -10.17 -9.13 4.52
N ARG A 63 -11.03 -9.53 3.58
CA ARG A 63 -12.33 -8.86 3.38
C ARG A 63 -13.42 -9.47 4.27
N ASP A 64 -13.19 -9.47 5.57
CA ASP A 64 -14.09 -10.04 6.58
C ASP A 64 -14.65 -9.00 7.56
N GLY A 65 -14.04 -7.81 7.62
CA GLY A 65 -14.45 -6.71 8.47
C GLY A 65 -13.78 -6.71 9.85
N ASN A 66 -12.80 -7.58 10.07
CA ASN A 66 -11.96 -7.56 11.26
C ASN A 66 -10.92 -6.43 11.13
N GLY A 67 -10.62 -5.78 12.25
CA GLY A 67 -9.65 -4.69 12.26
C GLY A 67 -8.29 -5.18 12.73
N VAL A 68 -7.23 -4.84 12.01
CA VAL A 68 -5.86 -5.23 12.40
C VAL A 68 -5.10 -4.09 13.08
N TYR A 69 -4.13 -4.45 13.93
CA TYR A 69 -3.17 -3.49 14.46
C TYR A 69 -1.81 -4.11 14.79
N GLY A 70 -0.77 -3.32 14.61
CA GLY A 70 0.59 -3.62 15.05
C GLY A 70 0.96 -2.89 16.34
N GLN A 71 1.79 -3.52 17.16
CA GLN A 71 2.52 -2.86 18.24
C GLN A 71 4.00 -3.22 18.17
N PHE A 72 4.85 -2.26 18.54
CA PHE A 72 6.30 -2.35 18.30
C PHE A 72 7.04 -2.02 19.60
N TRP A 73 8.01 -2.86 19.95
CA TRP A 73 8.90 -2.63 21.08
C TRP A 73 10.20 -2.01 20.60
N LEU A 74 10.48 -0.79 21.04
CA LEU A 74 11.65 -0.03 20.60
C LEU A 74 12.88 -0.34 21.45
N HIS A 75 14.05 -0.18 20.85
CA HIS A 75 15.32 -0.26 21.56
C HIS A 75 15.39 0.82 22.65
N GLY A 76 15.70 0.41 23.89
CA GLY A 76 15.66 1.29 25.06
C GLY A 76 14.25 1.61 25.58
N GLY A 77 13.19 1.09 24.95
CA GLY A 77 11.81 1.23 25.43
C GLY A 77 11.50 0.30 26.60
N THR A 78 10.58 0.74 27.46
CA THR A 78 10.08 -0.03 28.61
C THR A 78 8.67 -0.58 28.39
N ASP A 79 8.02 -0.22 27.29
CA ASP A 79 6.67 -0.65 26.95
C ASP A 79 6.49 -0.72 25.43
N TRP A 80 5.40 -1.35 25.00
CA TRP A 80 4.94 -1.38 23.62
C TRP A 80 4.54 0.00 23.12
N SER A 81 4.73 0.25 21.82
CA SER A 81 4.19 1.44 21.16
C SER A 81 2.65 1.51 21.28
N PRO A 82 2.07 2.70 21.07
CA PRO A 82 0.67 2.80 20.68
C PRO A 82 0.38 1.89 19.47
N ARG A 83 -0.88 1.48 19.34
CA ARG A 83 -1.34 0.65 18.23
C ARG A 83 -1.24 1.43 16.92
N ILE A 84 -0.61 0.83 15.92
CA ILE A 84 -0.66 1.28 14.53
C ILE A 84 -1.67 0.39 13.82
N SER A 85 -2.83 0.93 13.48
CA SER A 85 -3.90 0.18 12.82
C SER A 85 -3.91 0.43 11.32
N ASP A 86 -4.51 -0.48 10.56
CA ASP A 86 -4.95 -0.19 9.20
C ASP A 86 -6.34 0.47 9.24
N PRO A 87 -6.46 1.79 8.94
CA PRO A 87 -7.74 2.47 8.99
C PRO A 87 -8.63 2.19 7.78
N ASN A 88 -8.06 1.67 6.69
CA ASN A 88 -8.79 1.40 5.46
C ASN A 88 -9.29 -0.05 5.38
N GLY A 89 -8.97 -0.87 6.40
CA GLY A 89 -9.20 -2.31 6.38
C GLY A 89 -8.58 -2.95 5.14
N SER A 90 -9.23 -3.97 4.59
CA SER A 90 -8.79 -4.67 3.37
C SER A 90 -8.72 -3.83 2.08
N ALA A 91 -9.02 -2.52 2.13
CA ALA A 91 -8.91 -1.63 0.98
C ALA A 91 -7.46 -1.18 0.74
N GLY A 92 -7.18 -0.59 -0.42
CA GLY A 92 -5.81 -0.18 -0.76
C GLY A 92 -5.23 0.85 0.22
N GLY A 93 -4.02 0.57 0.70
CA GLY A 93 -3.26 1.43 1.62
C GLY A 93 -3.18 0.81 3.02
N CYS A 94 -2.08 1.04 3.71
CA CYS A 94 -1.79 0.42 5.01
C CYS A 94 -1.50 1.48 6.08
N GLY A 95 -1.76 1.11 7.34
CA GLY A 95 -1.22 1.85 8.48
C GLY A 95 0.31 1.84 8.47
N ASN A 96 0.95 2.97 8.75
CA ASN A 96 2.41 3.03 8.80
C ASN A 96 2.90 4.10 9.79
N HIS A 97 4.14 3.94 10.25
CA HIS A 97 4.80 4.89 11.13
C HIS A 97 6.33 4.79 11.02
N THR A 98 7.05 5.86 11.37
CA THR A 98 8.51 5.84 11.52
C THR A 98 8.88 6.20 12.94
N PHE A 99 9.47 5.26 13.67
CA PHE A 99 9.90 5.45 15.05
C PHE A 99 11.23 6.22 15.17
N PRO A 100 11.47 6.91 16.29
CA PRO A 100 12.75 7.58 16.55
C PRO A 100 13.88 6.61 16.92
N ALA A 101 13.55 5.37 17.28
CA ALA A 101 14.49 4.32 17.67
C ALA A 101 14.15 3.01 16.94
N ASP A 102 15.14 2.13 16.88
CA ASP A 102 15.03 0.85 16.19
C ASP A 102 14.03 -0.08 16.88
N VAL A 103 13.20 -0.76 16.11
CA VAL A 103 12.29 -1.82 16.57
C VAL A 103 13.11 -3.08 16.87
N ARG A 104 12.82 -3.73 18.00
CA ARG A 104 13.42 -5.02 18.39
C ARG A 104 12.45 -6.19 18.31
N TYR A 105 11.18 -5.93 18.63
CA TYR A 105 10.10 -6.91 18.56
C TYR A 105 8.89 -6.21 18.01
N PHE A 106 8.05 -6.93 17.30
CA PHE A 106 6.75 -6.42 16.90
C PHE A 106 5.73 -7.53 16.92
N LYS A 107 4.45 -7.14 17.03
CA LYS A 107 3.35 -8.07 16.91
C LYS A 107 2.27 -7.50 16.01
N ILE A 108 1.64 -8.38 15.23
CA ILE A 108 0.40 -8.14 14.51
C ILE A 108 -0.73 -8.80 15.30
N CYS A 109 -1.85 -8.11 15.42
CA CYS A 109 -3.04 -8.63 16.07
C CYS A 109 -4.29 -8.35 15.23
N GLU A 110 -5.15 -9.34 15.14
CA GLU A 110 -6.46 -9.27 14.49
C GLU A 110 -7.56 -9.13 15.56
N LYS A 111 -8.56 -8.29 15.30
CA LYS A 111 -9.71 -8.10 16.20
C LYS A 111 -10.86 -9.01 15.80
N ASP A 112 -10.70 -10.28 16.13
CA ASP A 112 -11.75 -11.29 16.00
C ASP A 112 -12.96 -11.00 16.90
N ALA A 113 -14.05 -11.76 16.72
CA ALA A 113 -15.25 -11.70 17.56
C ALA A 113 -15.03 -12.03 19.07
N GLY A 114 -13.78 -12.31 19.48
CA GLY A 114 -13.36 -12.61 20.85
C GLY A 114 -12.15 -11.79 21.30
N GLU A 115 -11.26 -12.40 22.07
CA GLU A 115 -9.97 -11.79 22.39
C GLU A 115 -9.11 -11.68 21.12
N PRO A 116 -8.40 -10.56 20.91
CA PRO A 116 -7.53 -10.41 19.74
C PRO A 116 -6.50 -11.53 19.65
N THR A 117 -6.42 -12.17 18.50
CA THR A 117 -5.35 -13.12 18.20
C THR A 117 -4.11 -12.34 17.78
N CYS A 118 -2.92 -12.79 18.20
CA CYS A 118 -1.67 -12.06 17.96
C CYS A 118 -0.50 -12.98 17.62
N ARG A 119 0.41 -12.48 16.77
CA ARG A 119 1.70 -13.11 16.44
C ARG A 119 2.83 -12.13 16.63
N THR A 120 3.91 -12.58 17.27
CA THR A 120 5.08 -11.76 17.61
C THR A 120 6.30 -12.23 16.83
N GLU A 121 7.10 -11.28 16.38
CA GLU A 121 8.32 -11.51 15.60
C GLU A 121 9.49 -10.71 16.20
N PHE A 122 10.71 -11.23 16.05
CA PHE A 122 11.95 -10.59 16.49
C PHE A 122 12.67 -9.93 15.31
N VAL A 123 13.31 -8.78 15.57
CA VAL A 123 14.09 -8.03 14.59
C VAL A 123 15.55 -8.09 15.01
N ASP A 124 16.36 -8.86 14.27
CA ASP A 124 17.79 -9.08 14.52
C ASP A 124 18.69 -8.04 13.85
#